data_AF-A0A932A206-F1
#
_entry.id   AF-A0A932A206-F1
#
_cell.length_a   1.000
_cell.length_b   1.000
_cell.length_c   1.000
_cell.angle_alpha   90.00
_cell.angle_beta   90.00
_cell.angle_gamma   90.00
#
_symmetry.space_group_name_H-M   'P 1'
#
loop_
_entity.id
_entity.type
_entity.pdbx_description
1 polymer ?
#
loop_
_entity_poly.entity_id
_entity_poly.type
_entity_poly.pdbx_seq_one_letter_code
_entity_poly.pdbx_strand_id
1 'polypeptide(L)'
;MDEQDTKVFAKDIWKAFGAAVLIMMVGLGILAWQYQRLAKNRVGTLEEQMKRQQELISRMEERDAEDVVRLFLNARVSGNQAEVTQYVTEGAMEDISQGKIRFEGFTAYEILKRERLGENEFRFQAKLLAPIPQPIEIIRVIRMDGRYYIESVDIVG
;
A
#
# COMPACT_ATOMS: atom_id res chain seq x y z
N MET A 1 -57.98 -50.59 30.45
CA MET A 1 -56.98 -49.51 30.43
C MET A 1 -57.35 -48.65 29.26
N ASP A 2 -57.97 -47.52 29.57
CA ASP A 2 -59.00 -46.90 28.75
C ASP A 2 -58.44 -46.05 27.62
N GLU A 3 -59.18 -46.06 26.50
CA GLU A 3 -58.98 -45.27 25.28
C GLU A 3 -58.98 -43.74 25.50
N GLN A 4 -59.31 -43.30 26.72
CA GLN A 4 -59.23 -41.90 27.15
C GLN A 4 -57.81 -41.49 27.57
N ASP A 5 -57.02 -42.38 28.17
CA ASP A 5 -55.67 -42.04 28.64
C ASP A 5 -54.73 -41.76 27.45
N THR A 6 -54.80 -42.54 26.37
CA THR A 6 -53.99 -42.34 25.16
C THR A 6 -54.24 -40.99 24.47
N LYS A 7 -55.47 -40.47 24.52
CA LYS A 7 -55.82 -39.16 23.93
C LYS A 7 -55.27 -37.98 24.74
N VAL A 8 -55.22 -38.10 26.07
CA VAL A 8 -54.65 -37.08 26.94
C VAL A 8 -53.13 -37.03 26.79
N PHE A 9 -52.47 -38.20 26.79
CA PHE A 9 -51.03 -38.32 26.54
C PHE A 9 -50.62 -37.76 25.17
N ALA A 10 -51.35 -38.10 24.11
CA ALA A 10 -51.06 -37.58 22.76
C ALA A 10 -51.18 -36.05 22.69
N LYS A 11 -52.19 -35.47 23.36
CA LYS A 11 -52.42 -34.02 23.38
C LYS A 11 -51.31 -33.27 24.12
N ASP A 12 -50.80 -33.80 25.23
CA ASP A 12 -49.73 -33.17 26.00
C ASP A 12 -48.35 -33.33 25.35
N ILE A 13 -48.09 -34.45 24.65
CA ILE A 13 -46.90 -34.62 23.81
C ILE A 13 -46.88 -33.60 22.66
N TRP A 14 -48.02 -33.38 22.00
CA TRP A 14 -48.13 -32.38 20.93
C TRP A 14 -47.91 -30.94 21.43
N LYS A 15 -48.36 -30.61 22.64
CA LYS A 15 -48.05 -29.31 23.27
C LYS A 15 -46.57 -29.17 23.60
N ALA A 16 -45.94 -30.22 24.15
CA ALA A 16 -44.53 -30.21 24.49
C ALA A 16 -43.64 -30.10 23.23
N PHE A 17 -44.01 -30.80 22.15
CA PHE A 17 -43.33 -30.72 20.86
C PHE A 17 -43.44 -29.31 20.26
N GLY A 18 -44.64 -28.72 20.28
CA GLY A 18 -44.85 -27.34 19.85
C GLY A 18 -44.00 -26.33 20.63
N ALA A 19 -43.89 -26.49 21.96
CA ALA A 19 -43.05 -25.65 22.80
C ALA A 19 -41.56 -25.80 22.46
N ALA A 20 -41.09 -27.04 22.23
CA ALA A 20 -39.69 -27.31 21.87
C ALA A 20 -39.30 -26.68 20.52
N VAL A 21 -40.17 -26.80 19.50
CA VAL A 21 -39.97 -26.16 18.19
C VAL A 21 -39.89 -24.65 18.32
N LEU A 22 -40.74 -24.06 19.17
CA LEU A 22 -40.77 -22.62 19.39
C LEU A 22 -39.49 -22.12 20.06
N ILE A 23 -38.99 -22.83 21.08
CA ILE A 23 -37.71 -22.55 21.74
C ILE A 23 -36.56 -22.65 20.73
N MET A 24 -36.57 -23.67 19.87
CA MET A 24 -35.56 -23.85 18.83
C MET A 24 -35.56 -22.69 17.82
N MET A 25 -36.74 -22.25 17.37
CA MET A 25 -36.86 -21.09 16.47
C MET A 25 -36.36 -19.80 17.11
N VAL A 26 -36.67 -19.57 18.38
CA VAL A 26 -36.17 -18.40 19.13
C VAL A 26 -34.65 -18.46 19.27
N GLY A 27 -34.09 -19.64 19.58
CA GLY A 27 -32.64 -19.84 19.65
C GLY A 27 -31.94 -19.55 18.32
N LEU A 28 -32.49 -20.08 17.22
CA LEU A 28 -31.97 -19.82 15.86
C LEU A 28 -32.08 -18.34 15.48
N GLY A 29 -33.17 -17.66 15.84
CA GLY A 29 -33.36 -16.24 15.59
C GLY A 29 -32.35 -15.36 16.32
N ILE A 30 -32.07 -15.65 17.60
CA ILE A 30 -31.07 -14.92 18.38
C ILE A 30 -29.66 -15.12 17.79
N LEU A 31 -29.33 -16.35 17.38
CA LEU A 31 -28.04 -16.65 16.75
C LEU A 31 -27.87 -15.92 15.41
N ALA A 32 -28.90 -15.93 14.56
CA ALA A 32 -28.88 -15.22 13.29
C ALA A 32 -28.73 -13.70 13.49
N TRP A 33 -29.43 -13.14 14.47
CA TRP A 33 -29.33 -11.71 14.82
C TRP A 33 -27.93 -11.35 15.34
N GLN A 34 -27.35 -12.17 16.23
CA GLN A 34 -25.98 -11.96 16.70
C GLN A 34 -24.97 -12.04 15.57
N TYR A 35 -25.10 -13.04 14.68
CA TYR A 35 -24.21 -13.20 13.53
C TYR A 35 -24.30 -12.00 12.59
N GLN A 36 -25.52 -11.53 12.27
CA GLN A 36 -25.71 -10.39 11.38
C GLN A 36 -25.17 -9.09 11.99
N ARG A 37 -25.32 -8.90 13.31
CA ARG A 37 -24.77 -7.74 14.04
C ARG A 37 -23.24 -7.76 14.10
N LEU A 38 -22.64 -8.94 14.32
CA LEU A 38 -21.18 -9.11 14.32
C LEU A 38 -20.57 -8.94 12.93
N ALA A 39 -21.20 -9.50 11.89
CA ALA A 39 -20.74 -9.41 10.52
C ALA A 39 -20.72 -7.95 10.02
N LYS A 40 -21.80 -7.19 10.25
CA LYS A 40 -21.87 -5.78 9.83
C LYS A 40 -20.81 -4.91 10.52
N ASN A 41 -20.57 -5.12 11.82
CA ASN A 41 -19.63 -4.29 12.57
C ASN A 41 -18.16 -4.67 12.32
N ARG A 42 -17.85 -5.97 12.14
CA ARG A 42 -16.47 -6.41 11.83
C ARG A 42 -16.06 -6.09 10.41
N VAL A 43 -16.95 -6.23 9.43
CA VAL A 43 -16.59 -5.97 8.02
C VAL A 43 -16.31 -4.49 7.78
N GLY A 44 -17.15 -3.58 8.32
CA GLY A 44 -16.90 -2.14 8.18
C GLY A 44 -15.61 -1.67 8.87
N THR A 45 -15.29 -2.21 10.05
CA THR A 45 -14.05 -1.86 10.77
C THR A 45 -12.80 -2.47 10.12
N LEU A 46 -12.89 -3.68 9.59
CA LEU A 46 -11.80 -4.32 8.84
C LEU A 46 -11.51 -3.58 7.52
N GLU A 47 -12.55 -3.20 6.78
CA GLU A 47 -12.38 -2.47 5.52
C GLU A 47 -11.76 -1.09 5.75
N GLU A 48 -12.19 -0.36 6.78
CA GLU A 48 -11.55 0.90 7.17
C GLU A 48 -10.10 0.71 7.62
N GLN A 49 -9.80 -0.34 8.38
CA GLN A 49 -8.44 -0.65 8.80
C GLN A 49 -7.55 -0.98 7.60
N MET A 50 -8.06 -1.76 6.64
CA MET A 50 -7.35 -2.08 5.40
C MET A 50 -7.09 -0.84 4.56
N LYS A 51 -8.07 0.07 4.41
CA LYS A 51 -7.86 1.34 3.70
C LYS A 51 -6.78 2.19 4.37
N ARG A 52 -6.85 2.37 5.69
CA ARG A 52 -5.83 3.12 6.44
C ARG A 52 -4.45 2.48 6.33
N GLN A 53 -4.37 1.16 6.41
CA GLN A 53 -3.11 0.44 6.29
C GLN A 53 -2.52 0.57 4.88
N GLN A 54 -3.35 0.47 3.85
CA GLN A 54 -2.94 0.65 2.46
C GLN A 54 -2.43 2.08 2.19
N GLU A 55 -3.12 3.09 2.75
CA GLU A 55 -2.69 4.48 2.67
C GLU A 55 -1.35 4.71 3.38
N LEU A 56 -1.14 4.11 4.56
CA LEU A 56 0.12 4.19 5.29
C LEU A 56 1.26 3.54 4.50
N ILE A 57 1.04 2.33 3.96
CA ILE A 57 2.03 1.63 3.11
C ILE A 57 2.38 2.50 1.90
N SER A 58 1.37 3.05 1.22
CA SER A 58 1.59 3.89 0.03
C SER A 58 2.41 5.14 0.34
N ARG A 59 2.18 5.77 1.50
CA ARG A 59 2.97 6.94 1.94
C ARG A 59 4.40 6.55 2.31
N MET A 60 4.60 5.39 2.92
CA MET A 60 5.93 4.89 3.24
C MET A 60 6.72 4.58 1.96
N GLU A 61 6.08 3.92 0.99
CA GLU A 61 6.69 3.62 -0.32
C GLU A 61 7.12 4.89 -1.06
N GLU A 62 6.27 5.92 -1.08
CA GLU A 62 6.62 7.19 -1.71
C GLU A 62 7.80 7.87 -1.00
N ARG A 63 7.83 7.82 0.33
CA ARG A 63 8.92 8.38 1.13
C ARG A 63 10.24 7.64 0.90
N ASP A 64 10.21 6.31 0.86
CA ASP A 64 11.40 5.49 0.63
C ASP A 64 11.97 5.76 -0.77
N ALA A 65 11.12 5.90 -1.78
CA ALA A 65 11.53 6.29 -3.13
C ALA A 65 12.13 7.71 -3.17
N GLU A 66 11.53 8.66 -2.45
CA GLU A 66 12.06 10.02 -2.34
C GLU A 66 13.41 10.06 -1.63
N ASP A 67 13.58 9.27 -0.55
CA ASP A 67 14.82 9.22 0.22
C ASP A 67 15.98 8.72 -0.67
N VAL A 68 15.75 7.74 -1.52
CA VAL A 68 16.74 7.28 -2.51
C VAL A 68 17.12 8.39 -3.50
N VAL A 69 16.13 9.15 -4.01
CA VAL A 69 16.41 10.30 -4.90
C VAL A 69 17.23 11.36 -4.19
N ARG A 70 16.92 11.67 -2.92
CA ARG A 70 17.67 12.64 -2.11
C ARG A 70 19.10 12.18 -1.89
N LEU A 71 19.32 10.91 -1.55
CA LEU A 71 20.65 10.34 -1.37
C LEU A 71 21.46 10.39 -2.67
N PHE A 72 20.86 9.99 -3.79
CA PHE A 72 21.46 10.08 -5.11
C PHE A 72 21.86 11.52 -5.48
N LEU A 73 20.96 12.49 -5.29
CA LEU A 73 21.23 13.91 -5.60
C LEU A 73 22.25 14.53 -4.65
N ASN A 74 22.21 14.20 -3.35
CA ASN A 74 23.22 14.63 -2.37
C ASN A 74 24.62 14.11 -2.76
N ALA A 75 24.71 12.84 -3.15
CA ALA A 75 25.97 12.24 -3.59
C ALA A 75 26.50 12.92 -4.86
N ARG A 76 25.62 13.28 -5.80
CA ARG A 76 25.98 14.09 -6.99
C ARG A 76 26.47 15.48 -6.63
N VAL A 77 25.76 16.21 -5.76
CA VAL A 77 26.19 17.55 -5.31
C VAL A 77 27.53 17.50 -4.57
N SER A 78 27.78 16.42 -3.83
CA SER A 78 29.05 16.22 -3.10
C SER A 78 30.20 15.74 -4.00
N GLY A 79 29.94 15.44 -5.27
CA GLY A 79 30.92 14.86 -6.20
C GLY A 79 31.33 13.42 -5.84
N ASN A 80 30.58 12.73 -4.98
CA ASN A 80 30.92 11.38 -4.52
C ASN A 80 30.37 10.31 -5.48
N GLN A 81 31.08 10.07 -6.58
CA GLN A 81 30.67 9.11 -7.60
C GLN A 81 30.47 7.69 -7.04
N ALA A 82 31.34 7.25 -6.13
CA ALA A 82 31.25 5.90 -5.53
C ALA A 82 29.98 5.71 -4.69
N GLU A 83 29.43 6.79 -4.14
CA GLU A 83 28.17 6.76 -3.42
C GLU A 83 26.97 6.81 -4.38
N VAL A 84 27.06 7.56 -5.48
CA VAL A 84 26.02 7.57 -6.53
C VAL A 84 25.79 6.17 -7.09
N THR A 85 26.86 5.40 -7.34
CA THR A 85 26.77 4.05 -7.91
C THR A 85 26.01 3.06 -7.01
N GLN A 86 25.81 3.36 -5.72
CA GLN A 86 25.09 2.49 -4.78
C GLN A 86 23.56 2.60 -4.90
N TYR A 87 23.07 3.69 -5.50
CA TYR A 87 21.64 4.00 -5.57
C TYR A 87 21.05 3.83 -6.98
N VAL A 88 21.85 3.38 -7.94
CA VAL A 88 21.48 3.26 -9.35
C VAL A 88 21.42 1.80 -9.76
N THR A 89 20.61 1.50 -10.76
CA THR A 89 20.56 0.17 -11.38
C THR A 89 21.64 0.01 -12.44
N GLU A 90 21.76 -1.21 -12.99
CA GLU A 90 22.66 -1.48 -14.13
C GLU A 90 22.31 -0.62 -15.37
N GLY A 91 21.02 -0.36 -15.62
CA GLY A 91 20.59 0.52 -16.71
C GLY A 91 21.06 1.96 -16.53
N ALA A 92 20.87 2.52 -15.33
CA ALA A 92 21.39 3.85 -15.00
C ALA A 92 22.92 3.89 -15.02
N MET A 93 23.61 2.81 -14.65
CA MET A 93 25.07 2.71 -14.76
C MET A 93 25.54 2.77 -16.21
N GLU A 94 24.80 2.20 -17.15
CA GLU A 94 25.09 2.35 -18.57
C GLU A 94 25.00 3.82 -19.00
N ASP A 95 23.95 4.53 -18.60
CA ASP A 95 23.78 5.96 -18.89
C ASP A 95 24.89 6.83 -18.28
N ILE A 96 25.37 6.48 -17.08
CA ILE A 96 26.54 7.10 -16.45
C ILE A 96 27.79 6.88 -17.30
N SER A 97 28.03 5.63 -17.73
CA SER A 97 29.20 5.28 -18.55
C SER A 97 29.21 5.98 -19.92
N GLN A 98 28.01 6.27 -20.46
CA GLN A 98 27.83 7.02 -21.70
C GLN A 98 27.90 8.55 -21.50
N GLY A 99 28.09 9.02 -20.26
CA GLY A 99 28.20 10.44 -19.93
C GLY A 99 26.89 11.22 -19.99
N LYS A 100 25.73 10.53 -20.00
CA LYS A 100 24.42 11.19 -20.01
C LYS A 100 24.11 11.83 -18.66
N ILE A 101 24.62 11.25 -17.57
CA ILE A 101 24.47 11.78 -16.21
C ILE A 101 25.71 12.58 -15.85
N ARG A 102 25.50 13.87 -15.51
CA ARG A 102 26.56 14.77 -15.07
C ARG A 102 26.72 14.72 -13.55
N PHE A 103 27.96 14.76 -13.06
CA PHE A 103 28.28 14.71 -11.61
C PHE A 103 28.82 16.03 -11.06
N GLU A 104 29.12 17.00 -11.92
CA GLU A 104 29.82 18.22 -11.55
C GLU A 104 29.03 19.47 -11.95
N GLY A 105 29.31 20.57 -11.27
CA GLY A 105 28.74 21.89 -11.60
C GLY A 105 27.43 22.21 -10.89
N PHE A 106 27.00 21.39 -9.92
CA PHE A 106 25.79 21.60 -9.14
C PHE A 106 26.14 21.95 -7.69
N THR A 107 25.42 22.91 -7.11
CA THR A 107 25.60 23.32 -5.71
C THR A 107 24.47 22.85 -4.80
N ALA A 108 23.29 22.62 -5.38
CA ALA A 108 22.09 22.16 -4.67
C ALA A 108 21.07 21.58 -5.66
N TYR A 109 19.97 21.06 -5.14
CA TYR A 109 18.84 20.57 -5.93
C TYR A 109 17.51 20.89 -5.27
N GLU A 110 16.44 20.83 -6.05
CA GLU A 110 15.06 20.98 -5.60
C GLU A 110 14.18 19.94 -6.27
N ILE A 111 13.44 19.14 -5.48
CA ILE A 111 12.47 18.18 -6.03
C ILE A 111 11.15 18.92 -6.26
N LEU A 112 10.81 19.13 -7.53
CA LEU A 112 9.65 19.93 -7.96
C LEU A 112 8.35 19.11 -7.99
N LYS A 113 8.42 17.89 -8.52
CA LYS A 113 7.24 17.04 -8.75
C LYS A 113 7.56 15.59 -8.45
N ARG A 114 6.53 14.87 -8.04
CA ARG A 114 6.55 13.43 -7.77
C ARG A 114 5.31 12.83 -8.42
N GLU A 115 5.47 11.66 -9.02
CA GLU A 115 4.42 10.97 -9.73
C GLU A 115 4.61 9.47 -9.56
N ARG A 116 3.57 8.76 -9.10
CA ARG A 116 3.58 7.29 -9.10
C ARG A 116 3.18 6.81 -10.49
N LEU A 117 4.05 6.05 -11.14
CA LEU A 117 3.81 5.51 -12.48
C LEU A 117 3.23 4.09 -12.43
N GLY A 118 3.52 3.35 -11.36
CA GLY A 118 3.02 2.00 -11.14
C GLY A 118 3.14 1.56 -9.69
N GLU A 119 2.91 0.27 -9.43
CA GLU A 119 3.03 -0.29 -8.08
C GLU A 119 4.47 -0.15 -7.54
N ASN A 120 5.47 -0.36 -8.40
CA ASN A 120 6.88 -0.39 -8.04
C ASN A 120 7.69 0.73 -8.69
N GLU A 121 7.03 1.78 -9.19
CA GLU A 121 7.69 2.77 -10.03
C GLU A 121 7.22 4.19 -9.71
N PHE A 122 8.19 5.07 -9.54
CA PHE A 122 8.00 6.50 -9.30
C PHE A 122 8.83 7.32 -10.29
N ARG A 123 8.33 8.52 -10.56
CA ARG A 123 8.99 9.55 -11.32
C ARG A 123 9.10 10.81 -10.50
N PHE A 124 10.29 11.38 -10.49
CA PHE A 124 10.60 12.62 -9.82
C PHE A 124 11.07 13.65 -10.85
N GLN A 125 10.67 14.90 -10.67
CA GLN A 125 11.27 16.02 -11.39
C GLN A 125 12.14 16.78 -10.41
N ALA A 126 13.43 16.87 -10.71
CA ALA A 126 14.40 17.57 -9.89
C ALA A 126 15.04 18.70 -10.67
N LYS A 127 15.11 19.88 -10.09
CA LYS A 127 15.86 21.02 -10.63
C LYS A 127 17.23 21.04 -9.99
N LEU A 128 18.29 21.07 -10.80
CA LEU A 128 19.64 21.22 -10.30
C LEU A 128 20.02 22.70 -10.26
N LEU A 129 20.46 23.16 -9.10
CA LEU A 129 20.93 24.53 -8.89
C LEU A 129 22.41 24.59 -9.29
N ALA A 130 22.67 25.34 -10.36
CA ALA A 130 23.98 25.59 -10.93
C ALA A 130 24.06 27.08 -11.37
N PRO A 131 25.28 27.64 -11.53
CA PRO A 131 25.46 29.06 -11.88
C PRO A 131 24.70 29.52 -13.13
N ILE A 132 24.59 28.67 -14.16
CA ILE A 132 23.68 28.69 -15.34
C ILE A 132 24.23 27.64 -16.34
N PRO A 133 23.39 26.83 -17.02
CA PRO A 133 21.94 26.70 -16.88
C PRO A 133 21.54 25.88 -15.65
N GLN A 134 20.26 26.00 -15.22
CA GLN A 134 19.66 25.20 -14.14
C GLN A 134 18.78 24.11 -14.76
N PRO A 135 19.34 22.94 -15.12
CA PRO A 135 18.58 21.90 -15.81
C PRO A 135 17.51 21.31 -14.88
N ILE A 136 16.40 20.89 -15.51
CA ILE A 136 15.39 20.05 -14.87
C ILE A 136 15.63 18.62 -15.35
N GLU A 137 15.69 17.68 -14.43
CA GLU A 137 15.86 16.26 -14.70
C GLU A 137 14.59 15.50 -14.31
N ILE A 138 14.20 14.54 -15.15
CA ILE A 138 13.23 13.50 -14.85
C ILE A 138 14.02 12.30 -14.36
N ILE A 139 13.78 11.91 -13.12
CA ILE A 139 14.43 10.78 -12.45
C ILE A 139 13.40 9.66 -12.31
N ARG A 140 13.71 8.49 -12.86
CA ARG A 140 12.88 7.30 -12.74
C ARG A 140 13.42 6.41 -11.63
N VAL A 141 12.53 5.96 -10.75
CA VAL A 141 12.86 5.12 -9.60
C VAL A 141 12.05 3.85 -9.66
N ILE A 142 12.72 2.71 -9.55
CA ILE A 142 12.09 1.40 -9.57
C ILE A 142 12.37 0.65 -8.27
N ARG A 143 11.43 -0.19 -7.84
CA ARG A 143 11.62 -1.10 -6.71
C ARG A 143 12.13 -2.46 -7.21
N MET A 144 13.28 -2.88 -6.70
CA MET A 144 13.88 -4.19 -6.93
C MET A 144 14.28 -4.79 -5.58
N ASP A 145 13.94 -6.07 -5.35
CA ASP A 145 14.30 -6.80 -4.13
C ASP A 145 13.95 -6.06 -2.82
N GLY A 146 12.83 -5.35 -2.83
CA GLY A 146 12.32 -4.62 -1.66
C GLY A 146 12.97 -3.26 -1.41
N ARG A 147 13.87 -2.79 -2.27
CA ARG A 147 14.53 -1.47 -2.18
C ARG A 147 14.29 -0.67 -3.45
N TYR A 148 14.39 0.66 -3.34
CA TYR A 148 14.26 1.56 -4.49
C TYR A 148 15.64 1.91 -5.06
N TYR A 149 15.70 2.03 -6.38
CA TYR A 149 16.91 2.38 -7.14
C TYR A 149 16.56 3.35 -8.27
N ILE A 150 17.50 4.19 -8.64
CA ILE A 150 17.42 5.07 -9.81
C ILE A 150 17.64 4.22 -11.06
N GLU A 151 16.64 4.19 -11.94
CA GLU A 151 16.68 3.47 -13.20
C GLU A 151 17.16 4.33 -14.37
N SER A 152 16.74 5.59 -14.41
CA SER A 152 17.16 6.52 -15.45
C SER A 152 17.11 7.97 -14.99
N VAL A 153 17.90 8.82 -15.64
CA VAL A 153 17.91 10.27 -15.45
C VAL A 153 17.92 10.94 -16.81
N ASP A 154 16.81 11.59 -17.14
CA ASP A 154 16.61 12.28 -18.41
C ASP A 154 16.59 13.79 -18.18
N ILE A 155 17.33 14.56 -18.99
CA ILE A 155 17.30 16.01 -18.91
C ILE A 155 16.09 16.52 -19.70
N VAL A 156 15.24 17.32 -19.05
CA VAL A 156 14.15 18.06 -19.68
C VAL A 156 14.70 19.43 -20.09
N GLY A 157 15.02 19.55 -21.38
CA GLY A 157 15.59 20.77 -21.96
C GLY A 157 15.64 20.68 -23.48
#